data_AF-A0ABD5QC52-F1
#
_entry.id   AF-A0ABD5QC52-F1
#
_cell.length_a   1.000
_cell.length_b   1.000
_cell.length_c   1.000
_cell.angle_alpha   90.00
_cell.angle_beta   90.00
_cell.angle_gamma   90.00
#
_symmetry.space_group_name_H-M   'P 1'
#
loop_
_entity.id
_entity.type
_entity.pdbx_description
1 polymer ?
#
loop_
_entity_poly.entity_id
_entity_poly.type
_entity_poly.pdbx_seq_one_letter_code
_entity_poly.pdbx_strand_id
1 'polypeptide(L)'
;MVTGALMGDGSLEGRERTKLRIETTTREFALWLHEQFDMAAGSLRRFPQDGPNQDVYRVSTIAHPEFNPYRDWYRDGEKRIPDPVQLRPASARVFVACDSSLSFGGNDHPRLTFSAVDDGYREDLVRTLSRLEIGTTPRVGSRRVSIDVPDVPRLLEWIGDPVPGVEHKWATSQSDYDRLRDRQ
;
A
#
# COMPACT_ATOMS: atom_id res chain seq x y z
N MET A 1 -6.45 6.81 4.25
CA MET A 1 -5.41 7.19 3.28
C MET A 1 -4.01 7.17 3.88
N VAL A 2 -3.66 8.08 4.80
CA VAL A 2 -2.28 8.22 5.34
C VAL A 2 -1.73 6.92 5.94
N THR A 3 -2.51 6.22 6.78
CA THR A 3 -2.12 4.92 7.34
C THR A 3 -1.77 3.90 6.26
N GLY A 4 -2.57 3.80 5.21
CA GLY A 4 -2.33 2.86 4.11
C GLY A 4 -1.07 3.19 3.33
N ALA A 5 -0.88 4.47 3.04
CA ALA A 5 0.34 4.98 2.44
C ALA A 5 1.57 4.66 3.30
N LEU A 6 1.51 4.93 4.61
CA LEU A 6 2.59 4.60 5.53
C LEU A 6 2.76 3.10 5.75
N MET A 7 1.79 2.24 5.49
CA MET A 7 2.07 0.80 5.46
C MET A 7 2.79 0.39 4.18
N GLY A 8 2.52 1.04 3.05
CA GLY A 8 3.28 0.84 1.82
C GLY A 8 4.46 1.80 1.67
N ASP A 9 4.58 2.41 0.49
CA ASP A 9 5.73 3.21 0.05
C ASP A 9 5.77 4.63 0.63
N GLY A 10 4.86 4.96 1.54
CA GLY A 10 4.77 6.27 2.17
C GLY A 10 5.90 6.53 3.16
N SER A 11 6.36 7.78 3.17
CA SER A 11 7.33 8.32 4.12
C SER A 11 6.94 9.71 4.62
N LEU A 12 7.48 10.09 5.78
CA LEU A 12 7.25 11.42 6.38
C LEU A 12 8.50 12.28 6.28
N GLU A 13 8.31 13.55 5.91
CA GLU A 13 9.34 14.58 5.89
C GLU A 13 8.91 15.78 6.76
N GLY A 14 9.87 16.47 7.38
CA GLY A 14 9.60 17.58 8.32
C GLY A 14 9.27 17.13 9.75
N ARG A 15 9.39 18.05 10.72
CA ARG A 15 9.13 17.78 12.16
C ARG A 15 7.89 18.51 12.67
N GLU A 16 7.96 19.84 12.73
CA GLU A 16 6.86 20.67 13.28
C GLU A 16 5.70 20.82 12.29
N ARG A 17 6.01 20.71 11.00
CA ARG A 17 5.04 20.65 9.91
C ARG A 17 5.38 19.46 9.03
N THR A 18 4.83 18.31 9.40
CA THR A 18 5.08 17.05 8.69
C THR A 18 4.35 17.05 7.35
N LYS A 19 4.96 16.45 6.33
CA LYS A 19 4.31 16.12 5.05
C LYS A 19 4.48 14.63 4.77
N LEU A 20 3.46 14.03 4.16
CA LEU A 20 3.51 12.68 3.63
C LEU A 20 4.05 12.72 2.20
N ARG A 21 4.89 11.75 1.86
CA ARG A 21 5.42 11.55 0.50
C ARG A 21 5.25 10.09 0.11
N ILE A 22 4.87 9.84 -1.13
CA ILE A 22 4.74 8.51 -1.72
C ILE A 22 5.39 8.54 -3.10
N GLU A 23 6.12 7.49 -3.45
CA GLU A 23 6.70 7.32 -4.78
C GLU A 23 6.14 6.07 -5.44
N THR A 24 5.91 6.14 -6.75
CA THR A 24 5.42 5.03 -7.58
C THR A 24 5.91 5.20 -9.01
N THR A 25 5.99 4.12 -9.78
CA THR A 25 6.26 4.19 -11.23
C THR A 25 4.98 4.27 -12.07
N THR A 26 3.82 4.11 -11.45
CA THR A 26 2.51 4.15 -12.13
C THR A 26 1.93 5.56 -12.09
N ARG A 27 1.80 6.20 -13.26
CA ARG A 27 1.31 7.59 -13.39
C ARG A 27 -0.14 7.73 -12.93
N GLU A 28 -1.01 6.83 -13.36
CA GLU A 28 -2.45 6.84 -13.09
C GLU A 28 -2.70 6.68 -11.58
N PHE A 29 -1.94 5.81 -10.92
CA PHE A 29 -1.98 5.67 -9.47
C PHE A 29 -1.51 6.95 -8.77
N ALA A 30 -0.44 7.58 -9.24
CA ALA A 30 0.05 8.84 -8.67
C ALA A 30 -0.97 9.98 -8.79
N LEU A 31 -1.67 10.08 -9.93
CA LEU A 31 -2.75 11.04 -10.16
C LEU A 31 -3.93 10.77 -9.22
N TRP A 32 -4.42 9.54 -9.20
CA TRP A 32 -5.50 9.12 -8.32
C TRP A 32 -5.17 9.43 -6.86
N LEU A 33 -3.97 9.07 -6.41
CA LEU A 33 -3.53 9.28 -5.04
C LEU A 33 -3.44 10.77 -4.67
N HIS A 34 -2.98 11.61 -5.60
CA HIS A 34 -2.97 13.06 -5.43
C HIS A 34 -4.39 13.61 -5.28
N GLU A 35 -5.34 13.16 -6.09
CA GLU A 35 -6.76 13.53 -5.97
C GLU A 35 -7.36 13.06 -4.64
N GLN A 36 -7.01 11.86 -4.16
CA GLN A 36 -7.50 11.37 -2.87
C GLN A 36 -7.01 12.18 -1.65
N PHE A 37 -5.94 12.98 -1.79
CA PHE A 37 -5.51 13.90 -0.74
C PHE A 37 -6.32 15.21 -0.70
N ASP A 38 -7.05 15.53 -1.76
CA ASP A 38 -7.95 16.69 -1.86
C ASP A 38 -7.29 17.99 -1.32
N MET A 39 -7.88 18.65 -0.33
CA MET A 39 -7.37 19.89 0.27
C MET A 39 -5.98 19.75 0.90
N ALA A 40 -5.55 18.53 1.22
CA ALA A 40 -4.21 18.26 1.74
C ALA A 40 -3.17 17.97 0.63
N ALA A 41 -3.59 17.89 -0.63
CA ALA A 41 -2.68 17.65 -1.75
C ALA A 41 -1.65 18.78 -1.87
N GLY A 42 -0.37 18.41 -1.94
CA GLY A 42 0.74 19.36 -2.04
C GLY A 42 1.34 19.40 -3.43
N SER A 43 2.03 18.33 -3.84
CA SER A 43 2.64 18.27 -5.17
C SER A 43 2.60 16.88 -5.77
N LEU A 44 2.46 16.83 -7.09
CA LEU A 44 2.70 15.66 -7.93
C LEU A 44 3.83 16.00 -8.91
N ARG A 45 4.94 15.26 -8.86
CA ARG A 45 6.12 15.51 -9.69
C ARG A 45 6.57 14.23 -10.39
N ARG A 46 6.92 14.35 -11.67
CA ARG A 46 7.57 13.29 -12.46
C ARG A 46 9.08 13.48 -12.41
N PHE A 47 9.79 12.39 -12.16
CA PHE A 47 11.25 12.29 -12.15
C PHE A 47 11.65 11.30 -13.24
N PRO A 48 12.00 11.80 -14.44
CA PRO A 48 12.45 10.94 -15.52
C PRO A 48 13.64 10.09 -15.08
N GLN A 49 13.66 8.83 -15.48
CA GLN A 49 14.81 7.95 -15.26
C GLN A 49 15.55 7.74 -16.59
N ASP A 50 16.88 7.64 -16.52
CA ASP A 50 17.69 7.32 -17.69
C ASP A 50 17.65 5.82 -18.01
N GLY A 51 17.71 5.47 -19.30
CA GLY A 51 17.84 4.09 -19.77
C GLY A 51 16.53 3.29 -19.69
N PRO A 52 16.57 1.98 -19.33
CA PRO A 52 15.40 1.10 -19.33
C PRO A 52 14.49 1.28 -18.10
N ASN A 53 14.84 2.19 -17.19
CA ASN A 53 14.11 2.40 -15.96
C ASN A 53 12.83 3.23 -16.22
N GLN A 54 11.74 2.86 -15.54
CA GLN A 54 10.50 3.63 -15.59
C GLN A 54 10.64 4.93 -14.82
N ASP A 55 9.96 5.97 -15.28
CA ASP A 55 9.87 7.23 -14.55
C ASP A 55 9.27 7.04 -13.16
N VAL A 56 9.74 7.86 -12.21
CA VAL A 56 9.20 7.87 -10.85
C VAL A 56 8.28 9.06 -10.67
N TYR A 57 7.09 8.82 -10.17
CA TYR A 57 6.12 9.85 -9.79
C TYR A 57 6.10 9.98 -8.27
N ARG A 58 6.28 11.21 -7.78
CA ARG A 58 6.23 11.55 -6.36
C ARG A 58 4.98 12.35 -6.07
N VAL A 59 4.16 11.82 -5.17
CA VAL A 59 3.00 12.51 -4.59
C VAL A 59 3.38 12.98 -3.19
N SER A 60 3.07 14.22 -2.85
CA SER A 60 3.24 14.73 -1.49
C SER A 60 2.04 15.52 -1.02
N THR A 61 1.75 15.48 0.27
CA THR A 61 0.82 16.42 0.91
C THR A 61 1.48 17.77 1.18
N ILE A 62 0.67 18.78 1.51
CA ILE A 62 1.19 20.01 2.15
C ILE A 62 1.79 19.70 3.51
N ALA A 63 2.76 20.52 3.95
CA ALA A 63 3.32 20.42 5.28
C ALA A 63 2.34 20.98 6.32
N HIS A 64 1.76 20.10 7.15
CA HIS A 64 0.70 20.43 8.09
C HIS A 64 0.88 19.74 9.45
N PRO A 65 0.62 20.44 10.58
CA PRO A 65 0.73 19.84 11.92
C PRO A 65 -0.14 18.60 12.15
N GLU A 66 -1.24 18.45 11.42
CA GLU A 66 -2.11 17.26 11.49
C GLU A 66 -1.40 15.96 11.09
N PHE A 67 -0.31 16.04 10.33
CA PHE A 67 0.51 14.87 10.01
C PHE A 67 1.54 14.53 11.11
N ASN A 68 1.74 15.39 12.12
CA ASN A 68 2.75 15.18 13.17
C ASN A 68 2.50 13.93 14.03
N PRO A 69 1.25 13.55 14.40
CA PRO A 69 1.02 12.30 15.13
C PRO A 69 1.48 11.04 14.38
N TYR A 70 1.57 11.07 13.05
CA TYR A 70 2.08 9.94 12.28
C TYR A 70 3.60 9.76 12.42
N ARG A 71 4.31 10.69 13.08
CA ARG A 71 5.73 10.51 13.42
C ARG A 71 5.96 9.32 14.34
N ASP A 72 4.95 8.88 15.09
CA ASP A 72 5.00 7.69 15.94
C ASP A 72 5.23 6.38 15.16
N TRP A 73 5.09 6.42 13.83
CA TRP A 73 5.48 5.34 12.92
C TRP A 73 7.00 5.18 12.81
N TYR A 74 7.79 6.13 13.31
CA TYR A 74 9.25 6.07 13.24
C TYR A 74 9.84 6.03 14.65
N ARG A 75 10.27 4.84 15.08
CA ARG A 75 10.88 4.60 16.41
C ARG A 75 12.36 4.30 16.19
N ASP A 76 13.23 5.09 16.80
CA ASP A 76 14.69 4.97 16.66
C ASP A 76 15.18 5.00 15.19
N GLY A 77 14.44 5.68 14.31
CA GLY A 77 14.74 5.78 12.88
C GLY A 77 14.15 4.65 12.03
N GLU A 78 13.57 3.62 12.66
CA GLU A 78 12.95 2.48 11.99
C GLU A 78 11.44 2.67 11.86
N LYS A 79 10.90 2.24 10.73
CA LYS A 79 9.47 2.31 10.43
C LYS A 79 8.76 1.17 11.13
N ARG A 80 7.83 1.47 12.04
CA ARG A 80 7.04 0.53 12.84
C ARG A 80 5.57 0.86 12.72
N ILE A 81 4.71 -0.17 12.73
CA ILE A 81 3.26 0.07 12.71
C ILE A 81 2.82 0.28 14.17
N PRO A 82 2.24 1.44 14.52
CA PRO A 82 1.79 1.70 15.88
C PRO A 82 0.75 0.68 16.34
N ASP A 83 0.69 0.42 17.64
CA ASP A 83 -0.34 -0.42 18.25
C ASP A 83 -1.09 0.40 19.32
N PRO A 84 -2.42 0.59 19.22
CA PRO A 84 -3.30 0.10 18.15
C PRO A 84 -3.20 0.92 16.86
N VAL A 85 -3.23 0.22 15.71
CA VAL A 85 -3.59 0.80 14.42
C VAL A 85 -4.89 0.17 13.94
N GLN A 86 -5.79 0.99 13.40
CA GLN A 86 -7.00 0.49 12.75
C GLN A 86 -6.88 0.74 11.25
N LEU A 87 -6.77 -0.33 10.47
CA LEU A 87 -6.81 -0.25 9.02
C LEU A 87 -8.27 -0.30 8.55
N ARG A 88 -8.77 0.84 8.06
CA ARG A 88 -10.12 0.97 7.47
C ARG A 88 -10.09 0.62 5.98
N PRO A 89 -11.23 0.29 5.33
CA PRO A 89 -11.29 -0.04 3.90
C PRO A 89 -10.47 0.89 3.00
N ALA A 90 -10.69 2.20 3.11
CA ALA A 90 -10.00 3.19 2.28
C ALA A 90 -8.48 3.24 2.50
N SER A 91 -7.99 2.97 3.72
CA SER A 91 -6.55 2.88 3.99
C SER A 91 -5.99 1.54 3.53
N ALA A 92 -6.72 0.43 3.72
CA ALA A 92 -6.31 -0.88 3.22
C ALA A 92 -6.21 -0.90 1.70
N ARG A 93 -7.14 -0.23 0.99
CA ARG A 93 -7.10 -0.05 -0.46
C ARG A 93 -5.77 0.56 -0.92
N VAL A 94 -5.33 1.63 -0.28
CA VAL A 94 -4.03 2.27 -0.58
C VAL A 94 -2.88 1.32 -0.27
N PHE A 95 -2.93 0.64 0.87
CA PHE A 95 -1.88 -0.29 1.25
C PHE A 95 -1.72 -1.43 0.23
N VAL A 96 -2.84 -2.03 -0.19
CA VAL A 96 -2.87 -3.06 -1.25
C VAL A 96 -2.34 -2.49 -2.57
N ALA A 97 -2.75 -1.29 -2.96
CA ALA A 97 -2.27 -0.63 -4.17
C ALA A 97 -0.75 -0.39 -4.16
N CYS A 98 -0.18 0.07 -3.03
CA CYS A 98 1.26 0.27 -2.87
C CYS A 98 2.03 -1.05 -2.84
N ASP A 99 1.79 -1.86 -1.81
CA ASP A 99 2.80 -2.82 -1.34
C ASP A 99 2.42 -4.29 -1.56
N SER A 100 1.23 -4.55 -2.12
CA SER A 100 0.86 -5.93 -2.44
C SER A 100 1.44 -6.39 -3.78
N SER A 101 1.82 -7.66 -3.81
CA SER A 101 2.00 -8.46 -5.01
C SER A 101 0.95 -9.56 -5.05
N LEU A 102 0.30 -9.74 -6.19
CA LEU A 102 -0.67 -10.81 -6.41
C LEU A 102 -0.01 -11.96 -7.17
N SER A 103 -0.26 -13.18 -6.72
CA SER A 103 0.24 -14.41 -7.34
C SER A 103 -0.84 -15.48 -7.33
N PHE A 104 -0.76 -16.46 -8.22
CA PHE A 104 -1.75 -17.51 -8.36
C PHE A 104 -1.10 -18.87 -8.17
N GLY A 105 -1.69 -19.69 -7.29
CA GLY A 105 -1.31 -21.09 -7.11
C GLY A 105 -1.97 -22.00 -8.16
N GLY A 106 -1.76 -23.31 -8.03
CA GLY A 106 -2.53 -24.30 -8.81
C GLY A 106 -4.03 -24.11 -8.58
N ASN A 107 -4.83 -24.29 -9.63
CA ASN A 107 -6.28 -23.99 -9.67
C ASN A 107 -6.62 -22.50 -9.53
N ASP A 108 -5.71 -21.62 -9.95
CA ASP A 108 -5.98 -20.18 -10.05
C ASP A 108 -6.29 -19.50 -8.70
N HIS A 109 -5.62 -20.00 -7.68
CA HIS A 109 -5.83 -19.62 -6.29
C HIS A 109 -5.06 -18.33 -5.98
N PRO A 110 -5.73 -17.16 -5.83
CA PRO A 110 -5.04 -15.90 -5.61
C PRO A 110 -4.42 -15.84 -4.21
N ARG A 111 -3.22 -15.27 -4.15
CA ARG A 111 -2.50 -14.96 -2.92
C ARG A 111 -1.95 -13.54 -3.01
N LEU A 112 -2.37 -12.69 -2.08
CA LEU A 112 -1.78 -11.38 -1.87
C LEU A 112 -0.59 -11.51 -0.92
N THR A 113 0.53 -10.88 -1.28
CA THR A 113 1.77 -10.92 -0.52
C THR A 113 2.28 -9.51 -0.31
N PHE A 114 2.70 -9.21 0.91
CA PHE A 114 3.26 -7.95 1.34
C PHE A 114 4.71 -8.15 1.78
N SER A 115 5.57 -7.17 1.51
CA SER A 115 6.97 -7.24 1.90
C SER A 115 7.13 -6.88 3.38
N ALA A 116 8.00 -7.59 4.09
CA ALA A 116 8.41 -7.21 5.43
C ALA A 116 9.91 -6.92 5.43
N VAL A 117 10.25 -5.69 5.81
CA VAL A 117 11.64 -5.19 5.78
C VAL A 117 12.51 -5.81 6.87
N ASP A 118 11.91 -6.16 8.00
CA ASP A 118 12.53 -6.84 9.14
C ASP A 118 11.49 -7.65 9.93
N ASP A 119 11.95 -8.41 10.93
CA ASP A 119 11.10 -9.27 11.75
C ASP A 119 10.10 -8.48 12.62
N GLY A 120 10.48 -7.30 13.12
CA GLY A 120 9.60 -6.47 13.94
C GLY A 120 8.44 -5.87 13.13
N TYR A 121 8.73 -5.38 11.93
CA TYR A 121 7.72 -4.93 10.98
C TYR A 121 6.82 -6.08 10.53
N ARG A 122 7.37 -7.29 10.36
CA ARG A 122 6.60 -8.48 10.02
C ARG A 122 5.57 -8.82 11.10
N GLU A 123 5.98 -8.82 12.37
CA GLU A 123 5.07 -9.06 13.51
C GLU A 123 3.97 -8.00 13.58
N ASP A 124 4.34 -6.74 13.39
CA ASP A 124 3.42 -5.61 13.35
C ASP A 124 2.38 -5.75 12.22
N LEU A 125 2.82 -6.20 11.04
CA LEU A 125 1.97 -6.44 9.88
C LEU A 125 1.01 -7.61 10.10
N VAL A 126 1.49 -8.74 10.63
CA VAL A 126 0.64 -9.90 10.98
C VAL A 126 -0.43 -9.47 11.98
N ARG A 127 -0.05 -8.77 13.05
CA ARG A 127 -0.99 -8.28 14.06
C ARG A 127 -2.05 -7.36 13.46
N THR A 128 -1.65 -6.47 12.55
CA THR A 128 -2.56 -5.53 11.89
C THR A 128 -3.54 -6.25 10.96
N LEU A 129 -3.05 -7.18 10.14
CA LEU A 129 -3.89 -7.91 9.18
C LEU A 129 -4.86 -8.89 9.89
N SER A 130 -4.42 -9.55 10.96
CA SER A 130 -5.29 -10.44 11.77
C SER A 130 -6.44 -9.71 12.47
N ARG A 131 -6.37 -8.38 12.60
CA ARG A 131 -7.41 -7.55 13.25
C ARG A 131 -8.36 -6.89 12.25
N LEU A 132 -8.23 -7.19 10.96
CA LEU A 132 -9.18 -6.71 9.96
C LEU A 132 -10.59 -7.27 10.25
N GLU A 133 -11.62 -6.45 10.02
CA GLU A 133 -13.02 -6.76 10.31
C GLU A 133 -13.53 -8.00 9.55
N ILE A 134 -12.90 -8.32 8.42
CA ILE A 134 -13.18 -9.50 7.59
C ILE A 134 -12.59 -10.81 8.14
N GLY A 135 -11.83 -10.75 9.23
CA GLY A 135 -11.25 -11.92 9.90
C GLY A 135 -10.23 -12.67 9.03
N THR A 136 -9.20 -11.96 8.54
CA THR A 136 -8.12 -12.62 7.77
C THR A 136 -7.21 -13.44 8.66
N THR A 137 -6.59 -14.48 8.10
CA THR A 137 -5.57 -15.31 8.74
C THR A 137 -4.24 -15.19 7.98
N PRO A 138 -3.42 -14.17 8.29
CA PRO A 138 -2.17 -13.94 7.57
C PRO A 138 -1.17 -15.07 7.78
N ARG A 139 -0.49 -15.49 6.71
CA ARG A 139 0.60 -16.47 6.77
C ARG A 139 1.95 -15.79 6.69
N VAL A 140 2.85 -16.24 7.55
CA VAL A 140 4.22 -15.72 7.67
C VAL A 140 5.17 -16.52 6.79
N GLY A 141 5.89 -15.83 5.92
CA GLY A 141 7.08 -16.33 5.23
C GLY A 141 8.35 -15.65 5.74
N SER A 142 9.51 -16.01 5.18
CA SER A 142 10.81 -15.48 5.63
C SER A 142 10.87 -13.95 5.64
N ARG A 143 10.45 -13.27 4.57
CA ARG A 143 10.45 -11.79 4.46
C ARG A 143 9.12 -11.22 3.97
N ARG A 144 8.05 -11.98 4.18
CA ARG A 144 6.75 -11.74 3.55
C ARG A 144 5.63 -12.11 4.49
N VAL A 145 4.52 -11.39 4.40
CA VAL A 145 3.25 -11.76 4.99
C VAL A 145 2.26 -11.93 3.85
N SER A 146 1.47 -13.00 3.87
CA SER A 146 0.53 -13.31 2.79
C SER A 146 -0.88 -13.54 3.31
N ILE A 147 -1.86 -13.20 2.46
CA ILE A 147 -3.27 -13.49 2.64
C ILE A 147 -3.65 -14.48 1.53
N ASP A 148 -4.19 -15.63 1.91
CA ASP A 148 -4.51 -16.73 1.00
C ASP A 148 -5.97 -16.73 0.53
N VAL A 149 -6.25 -17.65 -0.40
CA VAL A 149 -7.51 -17.86 -1.14
C VAL A 149 -8.81 -17.59 -0.38
N PRO A 150 -9.09 -18.14 0.82
CA PRO A 150 -10.39 -17.90 1.47
C PRO A 150 -10.59 -16.43 1.84
N ASP A 151 -9.52 -15.66 1.92
CA ASP A 151 -9.51 -14.31 2.45
C ASP A 151 -9.31 -13.26 1.36
N VAL A 152 -8.63 -13.58 0.25
CA VAL A 152 -8.36 -12.60 -0.82
C VAL A 152 -9.64 -12.04 -1.43
N PRO A 153 -10.63 -12.82 -1.91
CA PRO A 153 -11.86 -12.26 -2.45
C PRO A 153 -12.62 -11.38 -1.43
N ARG A 154 -12.67 -11.82 -0.17
CA ARG A 154 -13.30 -11.05 0.93
C ARG A 154 -12.57 -9.73 1.20
N LEU A 155 -11.24 -9.75 1.13
CA LEU A 155 -10.42 -8.55 1.26
C LEU A 155 -10.65 -7.58 0.11
N LEU A 156 -10.61 -8.08 -1.13
CA LEU A 156 -10.82 -7.25 -2.33
C LEU A 156 -12.21 -6.62 -2.35
N GLU A 157 -13.24 -7.38 -1.97
CA GLU A 157 -14.60 -6.86 -1.81
C GLU A 157 -14.68 -5.78 -0.71
N TRP A 158 -14.06 -6.02 0.44
CA TRP A 158 -14.09 -5.08 1.57
C TRP A 158 -13.31 -3.78 1.31
N ILE A 159 -12.19 -3.82 0.59
CA ILE A 159 -11.44 -2.60 0.21
C ILE A 159 -12.07 -1.84 -0.95
N GLY A 160 -13.01 -2.45 -1.69
CA GLY A 160 -13.79 -1.84 -2.76
C GLY A 160 -13.06 -1.76 -4.09
N ASP A 161 -13.41 -0.76 -4.89
CA ASP A 161 -13.01 -0.66 -6.30
C ASP A 161 -11.48 -0.67 -6.53
N PRO A 162 -11.00 -1.28 -7.64
CA PRO A 162 -9.60 -1.24 -8.02
C PRO A 162 -9.07 0.19 -8.17
N VAL A 163 -7.78 0.35 -7.86
CA VAL A 163 -7.10 1.65 -7.97
C VAL A 163 -6.54 1.84 -9.39
N PRO A 164 -6.75 3.03 -10.01
CA PRO A 164 -6.26 3.31 -11.36
C PRO A 164 -4.77 3.02 -11.56
N GLY A 165 -4.43 2.33 -12.65
CA GLY A 165 -3.07 1.97 -13.01
C GLY A 165 -2.47 0.79 -12.23
N VAL A 166 -3.19 0.23 -11.26
CA VAL A 166 -2.79 -1.00 -10.55
C VAL A 166 -3.96 -1.97 -10.41
N GLU A 167 -4.92 -1.91 -11.33
CA GLU A 167 -6.15 -2.71 -11.31
C GLU A 167 -5.88 -4.22 -11.35
N HIS A 168 -4.76 -4.63 -11.97
CA HIS A 168 -4.32 -6.02 -11.97
C HIS A 168 -4.17 -6.61 -10.55
N LYS A 169 -3.88 -5.79 -9.53
CA LYS A 169 -3.78 -6.24 -8.13
C LYS A 169 -5.14 -6.67 -7.52
N TRP A 170 -6.25 -6.38 -8.20
CA TRP A 170 -7.62 -6.79 -7.83
C TRP A 170 -8.12 -8.02 -8.60
N ALA A 171 -7.29 -8.63 -9.44
CA ALA A 171 -7.70 -9.80 -10.20
C ALA A 171 -8.01 -11.00 -9.29
N THR A 172 -9.00 -11.80 -9.67
CA THR A 172 -9.34 -13.07 -8.99
C THR A 172 -8.92 -14.29 -9.81
N SER A 173 -8.41 -14.07 -11.02
CA SER A 173 -7.85 -15.09 -11.92
C SER A 173 -6.52 -14.63 -12.51
N GLN A 174 -5.62 -15.57 -12.81
CA GLN A 174 -4.34 -15.34 -13.47
C GLN A 174 -4.57 -14.72 -14.85
N SER A 175 -5.60 -15.19 -15.56
CA SER A 175 -5.94 -14.67 -16.89
C SER A 175 -6.36 -13.20 -16.85
N ASP A 176 -7.14 -12.79 -15.84
CA ASP A 176 -7.50 -11.38 -15.66
C ASP A 176 -6.31 -10.54 -15.21
N TYR A 177 -5.47 -11.09 -14.33
CA TYR A 177 -4.26 -10.44 -13.87
C TYR A 177 -3.33 -10.09 -15.05
N ASP A 178 -2.99 -11.07 -15.88
CA ASP A 178 -2.09 -10.86 -17.03
C ASP A 178 -2.71 -9.89 -18.03
N ARG A 179 -4.01 -10.04 -18.34
CA ARG A 179 -4.74 -9.14 -19.23
C ARG A 179 -4.74 -7.68 -18.75
N LEU A 180 -4.85 -7.45 -17.44
CA LEU A 180 -4.85 -6.11 -16.86
C LEU A 180 -3.44 -5.53 -16.75
N ARG A 181 -2.46 -6.35 -16.36
CA ARG A 181 -1.05 -5.94 -16.23
C ARG A 181 -0.47 -5.55 -17.58
N ASP A 182 -0.73 -6.33 -18.63
CA ASP A 182 -0.12 -6.12 -19.95
C ASP A 182 -0.72 -4.92 -20.72
N ARG A 183 -1.75 -4.27 -20.17
CA ARG A 183 -2.33 -3.01 -20.67
C ARG A 183 -1.65 -1.76 -20.11
N GLN A 184 -0.81 -1.90 -19.09
CA GLN A 184 -0.21 -0.82 -18.32
C GLN A 184 1.24 -0.55 -18.74
#